data_AF-A0A0F0KZH4-F1
#
_entry.id   AF-A0A0F0KZH4-F1
#
_cell.length_a   1.000
_cell.length_b   1.000
_cell.length_c   1.000
_cell.angle_alpha   90.00
_cell.angle_beta   90.00
_cell.angle_gamma   90.00
#
_symmetry.space_group_name_H-M   'P 1'
#
loop_
_entity.id
_entity.type
_entity.pdbx_description
1 polymer ?
#
loop_
_entity_poly.entity_id
_entity_poly.type
_entity_poly.pdbx_seq_one_letter_code
_entity_poly.pdbx_strand_id
1 'polypeptide(L)'
;MPVIAGIRITPITARVYFAVQALCGALWWVTVALSAEVRDATLGALPAPVIAAFDIPLFVVGSALAATGVRWALWVVTPWTVLVAVGMAVYATATTLAGWGALLMAVAAGASIAAAIVVLCGRAPVEWIVTGPFAFRTAERVGTRGLLARTGRQTLAFWGTFLILVPVIAAAVEARWGLRIDVPPAVHIAGGALLVVATMLGVWSAVSMSVHGEGTPLPSQMARRLVITGPYRYVRNPMAVAGIAQGVAVGMLLGSWMVVAYSLVGSLLWNTLVRPLEEADLEQRFGAEFVAYRDRVTCWIPASPVVRQV
;
A
#
# COMPACT_ATOMS: atom_id res chain seq x y z
N MET A 1 -4.04 -16.41 10.07
CA MET A 1 -3.86 -16.38 8.60
C MET A 1 -4.27 -15.00 8.10
N PRO A 2 -3.50 -14.36 7.22
CA PRO A 2 -3.80 -13.01 6.76
C PRO A 2 -5.03 -12.98 5.85
N VAL A 3 -5.84 -11.94 6.01
CA VAL A 3 -7.08 -11.72 5.27
C VAL A 3 -7.06 -10.32 4.70
N ILE A 4 -7.03 -10.19 3.38
CA ILE A 4 -7.04 -8.89 2.69
C ILE A 4 -8.42 -8.70 2.05
N ALA A 5 -9.12 -7.62 2.39
CA ALA A 5 -10.47 -7.33 1.89
C ALA A 5 -11.46 -8.51 2.04
N GLY A 6 -11.38 -9.26 3.14
CA GLY A 6 -12.22 -10.43 3.40
C GLY A 6 -11.74 -11.75 2.75
N ILE A 7 -10.68 -11.71 1.93
CA ILE A 7 -10.13 -12.87 1.24
C ILE A 7 -8.95 -13.43 2.05
N ARG A 8 -9.05 -14.70 2.46
CA ARG A 8 -7.95 -15.41 3.14
C ARG A 8 -6.80 -15.66 2.17
N ILE A 9 -5.61 -15.16 2.46
CA ILE A 9 -4.45 -15.38 1.59
C ILE A 9 -3.89 -16.79 1.83
N THR A 10 -4.21 -17.67 0.90
CA THR A 10 -3.82 -19.10 0.90
C THR A 10 -3.26 -19.50 -0.46
N PRO A 11 -2.59 -20.66 -0.57
CA PRO A 11 -2.18 -21.19 -1.87
C PRO A 11 -3.36 -21.37 -2.85
N ILE A 12 -4.57 -21.63 -2.35
CA ILE A 12 -5.77 -21.75 -3.18
C ILE A 12 -6.14 -20.38 -3.76
N THR A 13 -6.22 -19.32 -2.94
CA THR A 13 -6.55 -17.98 -3.45
C THR A 13 -5.48 -17.43 -4.37
N ALA A 14 -4.20 -17.77 -4.13
CA ALA A 14 -3.11 -17.42 -5.05
C ALA A 14 -3.22 -18.15 -6.40
N ARG A 15 -3.69 -19.40 -6.42
CA ARG A 15 -4.01 -20.11 -7.68
C ARG A 15 -5.24 -19.53 -8.38
N VAL A 16 -6.26 -19.11 -7.64
CA VAL A 16 -7.43 -18.39 -8.19
C VAL A 16 -6.98 -17.07 -8.84
N TYR A 17 -6.05 -16.34 -8.22
CA TYR A 17 -5.45 -15.16 -8.86
C TYR A 17 -4.86 -15.49 -10.23
N PHE A 18 -4.06 -16.57 -10.36
CA PHE A 18 -3.51 -16.96 -11.66
C PHE A 18 -4.60 -17.38 -12.67
N ALA A 19 -5.72 -17.97 -12.23
CA ALA A 19 -6.85 -18.24 -13.12
C ALA A 19 -7.47 -16.94 -13.65
N VAL A 20 -7.69 -15.97 -12.76
CA VAL A 20 -8.20 -14.64 -13.13
C VAL A 20 -7.22 -13.93 -14.07
N GLN A 21 -5.92 -13.97 -13.77
CA GLN A 21 -4.87 -13.40 -14.62
C GLN A 21 -4.87 -14.01 -16.02
N ALA A 22 -5.00 -15.34 -16.14
CA ALA A 22 -5.09 -16.02 -17.43
C ALA A 22 -6.33 -15.56 -18.23
N LEU A 23 -7.50 -15.52 -17.59
CA LEU A 23 -8.74 -15.10 -18.22
C LEU A 23 -8.69 -13.63 -18.65
N CYS A 24 -8.21 -12.75 -17.78
CA CYS A 24 -8.03 -11.33 -18.08
C CYS A 24 -7.02 -11.11 -19.21
N GLY A 25 -5.89 -11.83 -19.21
CA GLY A 25 -4.89 -11.76 -20.27
C GLY A 25 -5.44 -12.24 -21.62
N ALA A 26 -6.19 -13.35 -21.64
CA ALA A 26 -6.84 -13.86 -22.84
C ALA A 26 -7.88 -12.86 -23.39
N LEU A 27 -8.74 -12.34 -22.50
CA LEU A 27 -9.75 -11.35 -22.86
C LEU A 27 -9.11 -10.06 -23.38
N TRP A 28 -8.00 -9.63 -22.77
CA TRP A 28 -7.26 -8.46 -23.23
C TRP A 28 -6.69 -8.65 -24.63
N TRP A 29 -6.08 -9.81 -24.94
CA TRP A 29 -5.60 -10.11 -26.29
C TRP A 29 -6.71 -10.12 -27.34
N VAL A 30 -7.88 -10.68 -27.00
CA VAL A 30 -9.07 -10.60 -27.87
C VAL A 30 -9.47 -9.14 -28.09
N THR A 31 -9.47 -8.33 -27.02
CA THR A 31 -9.84 -6.92 -27.10
C THR A 31 -8.84 -6.10 -27.93
N VAL A 32 -7.54 -6.37 -27.81
CA VAL A 32 -6.47 -5.76 -28.63
C VAL A 32 -6.67 -6.05 -30.11
N ALA A 33 -7.17 -7.24 -30.46
CA ALA A 33 -7.48 -7.59 -31.84
C ALA A 33 -8.74 -6.89 -32.38
N LEU A 34 -9.68 -6.55 -31.50
CA LEU A 34 -10.98 -5.97 -31.86
C LEU A 34 -11.05 -4.44 -31.77
N SER A 35 -10.20 -3.81 -30.96
CA SER A 35 -10.25 -2.37 -30.68
C SER A 35 -8.89 -1.70 -30.87
N ALA A 36 -8.84 -0.75 -31.82
CA ALA A 36 -7.67 0.09 -32.05
C ALA A 36 -7.37 0.97 -30.82
N GLU A 37 -8.40 1.50 -30.15
CA GLU A 37 -8.22 2.34 -28.95
C GLU A 37 -7.51 1.58 -27.83
N VAL A 38 -7.94 0.34 -27.56
CA VAL A 38 -7.31 -0.49 -26.53
C VAL A 38 -5.88 -0.83 -26.93
N ARG A 39 -5.64 -1.24 -28.18
CA ARG A 39 -4.29 -1.53 -28.68
C ARG A 39 -3.38 -0.32 -28.55
N ASP A 40 -3.83 0.86 -28.94
CA ASP A 40 -2.99 2.07 -28.93
C ASP A 40 -2.73 2.53 -27.48
N ALA A 41 -3.72 2.39 -26.59
CA ALA A 41 -3.59 2.71 -25.16
C ALA A 41 -2.68 1.73 -24.39
N THR A 42 -2.63 0.45 -24.77
CA THR A 42 -1.91 -0.59 -24.02
C THR A 42 -0.65 -1.14 -24.69
N LEU A 43 -0.53 -1.04 -26.01
CA LEU A 43 0.64 -1.49 -26.78
C LEU A 43 1.28 -0.36 -27.60
N GLY A 44 0.55 0.72 -27.89
CA GLY A 44 1.07 1.82 -28.70
C GLY A 44 1.50 1.35 -30.08
N ALA A 45 2.74 1.64 -30.46
CA ALA A 45 3.30 1.25 -31.76
C ALA A 45 3.96 -0.14 -31.77
N LEU A 46 3.85 -0.92 -30.69
CA LEU A 46 4.45 -2.26 -30.64
C LEU A 46 3.76 -3.22 -31.64
N PRO A 47 4.54 -4.10 -32.31
CA PRO A 47 3.99 -5.07 -33.26
C PRO A 47 3.19 -6.15 -32.51
N ALA A 48 1.88 -5.94 -32.39
CA ALA A 48 0.98 -6.82 -31.63
C ALA A 48 1.12 -8.33 -31.96
N PRO A 49 1.26 -8.79 -33.22
CA PRO A 49 1.43 -10.21 -33.51
C PRO A 49 2.71 -10.82 -32.90
N VAL A 50 3.81 -10.06 -32.87
CA VAL A 50 5.08 -10.51 -32.29
C VAL A 50 4.95 -10.61 -30.78
N ILE A 51 4.38 -9.59 -30.15
CA ILE A 51 4.17 -9.61 -28.69
C ILE A 51 3.22 -10.75 -28.31
N ALA A 52 2.14 -10.96 -29.05
CA ALA A 52 1.18 -12.05 -28.82
C ALA A 52 1.83 -13.43 -28.90
N ALA A 53 2.75 -13.63 -29.86
CA ALA A 53 3.43 -14.91 -30.05
C ALA A 53 4.22 -15.37 -28.81
N PHE A 54 4.74 -14.42 -28.02
CA PHE A 54 5.43 -14.72 -26.76
C PHE A 54 4.51 -14.63 -25.55
N ASP A 55 3.65 -13.61 -25.50
CA ASP A 55 2.85 -13.32 -24.32
C ASP A 55 1.71 -14.33 -24.13
N ILE A 56 1.06 -14.82 -25.20
CA ILE A 56 0.00 -15.83 -25.06
C ILE A 56 0.55 -17.12 -24.42
N PRO A 57 1.66 -17.74 -24.90
CA PRO A 57 2.22 -18.92 -24.24
C PRO A 57 2.76 -18.64 -22.83
N LEU A 58 3.52 -17.55 -22.64
CA LEU A 58 4.30 -17.34 -21.42
C LEU A 58 3.49 -16.66 -20.30
N PHE A 59 2.55 -15.79 -20.65
CA PHE A 59 1.67 -15.11 -19.72
C PHE A 59 0.32 -15.82 -19.58
N VAL A 60 -0.45 -15.98 -20.66
CA VAL A 60 -1.83 -16.51 -20.59
C VAL A 60 -1.83 -18.00 -20.25
N VAL A 61 -1.15 -18.82 -21.05
CA VAL A 61 -1.06 -20.28 -20.81
C VAL A 61 -0.25 -20.57 -19.55
N GLY A 62 0.86 -19.85 -19.34
CA GLY A 62 1.65 -19.93 -18.10
C GLY A 62 0.81 -19.67 -16.84
N SER A 63 -0.06 -18.65 -16.85
CA SER A 63 -0.98 -18.36 -15.75
C SER A 63 -2.02 -19.47 -15.58
N ALA A 64 -2.58 -20.00 -16.67
CA ALA A 64 -3.54 -21.11 -16.60
C ALA A 64 -2.92 -22.37 -15.99
N LEU A 65 -1.67 -22.71 -16.36
CA LEU A 65 -0.93 -23.83 -15.78
C LEU A 65 -0.61 -23.59 -14.29
N ALA A 66 -0.22 -22.38 -13.91
CA ALA A 66 -0.01 -22.03 -12.51
C ALA A 66 -1.31 -22.20 -11.69
N ALA A 67 -2.46 -21.84 -12.28
CA ALA A 67 -3.77 -21.98 -11.65
C ALA A 67 -4.16 -23.45 -11.41
N THR A 68 -3.80 -24.38 -12.30
CA THR A 68 -4.07 -25.82 -12.12
C THR A 68 -3.14 -26.50 -11.10
N GLY A 69 -2.13 -25.78 -10.59
CA GLY A 69 -1.22 -26.25 -9.54
C GLY A 69 0.14 -26.72 -10.07
N VAL A 70 0.44 -26.50 -11.34
CA VAL A 70 1.73 -26.83 -11.94
C VAL A 70 2.80 -25.87 -11.41
N ARG A 71 3.59 -26.31 -10.43
CA ARG A 71 4.53 -25.43 -9.69
C ARG A 71 5.63 -24.84 -10.57
N TRP A 72 6.11 -25.57 -11.59
CA TRP A 72 7.17 -25.05 -12.47
C TRP A 72 6.68 -23.88 -13.34
N ALA A 73 5.38 -23.80 -13.63
CA ALA A 73 4.80 -22.71 -14.40
C ALA A 73 5.01 -21.35 -13.71
N LEU A 74 5.10 -21.32 -12.37
CA LEU A 74 5.40 -20.11 -11.59
C LEU A 74 6.77 -19.51 -11.95
N TRP A 75 7.76 -20.35 -12.26
CA TRP A 75 9.10 -19.94 -12.67
C TRP A 75 9.17 -19.44 -14.11
N VAL A 76 8.07 -19.57 -14.87
CA VAL A 76 7.95 -19.03 -16.22
C VAL A 76 7.08 -17.78 -16.20
N VAL A 77 5.85 -17.90 -15.72
CA VAL A 77 4.86 -16.82 -15.76
C VAL A 77 5.27 -15.62 -14.92
N THR A 78 5.85 -15.83 -13.73
CA THR A 78 6.19 -14.72 -12.83
C THR A 78 7.36 -13.90 -13.38
N PRO A 79 8.51 -14.51 -13.76
CA PRO A 79 9.60 -13.74 -14.37
C PRO A 79 9.21 -13.11 -15.70
N TRP A 80 8.39 -13.79 -16.52
CA TRP A 80 7.88 -13.22 -17.76
C TRP A 80 7.02 -11.98 -17.51
N THR A 81 6.07 -12.06 -16.56
CA THR A 81 5.22 -10.91 -16.20
C THR A 81 6.04 -9.72 -15.73
N VAL A 82 7.10 -9.97 -14.93
CA VAL A 82 8.03 -8.92 -14.48
C VAL A 82 8.82 -8.35 -15.66
N LEU A 83 9.33 -9.20 -16.56
CA LEU A 83 10.07 -8.78 -17.74
C LEU A 83 9.21 -7.87 -18.64
N VAL A 84 7.96 -8.28 -18.90
CA VAL A 84 7.02 -7.48 -19.68
C VAL A 84 6.69 -6.17 -18.96
N ALA A 85 6.45 -6.19 -17.64
CA ALA A 85 6.21 -4.97 -16.87
C ALA A 85 7.37 -3.98 -16.95
N VAL A 86 8.61 -4.45 -16.81
CA VAL A 86 9.81 -3.63 -16.94
C VAL A 86 9.96 -3.12 -18.38
N GLY A 87 9.79 -3.99 -19.38
CA GLY A 87 9.86 -3.62 -20.80
C GLY A 87 8.83 -2.56 -21.18
N MET A 88 7.58 -2.73 -20.73
CA MET A 88 6.50 -1.77 -20.93
C MET A 88 6.74 -0.46 -20.21
N ALA A 89 7.25 -0.50 -18.96
CA ALA A 89 7.61 0.71 -18.22
C ALA A 89 8.72 1.50 -18.94
N VAL A 90 9.76 0.82 -19.44
CA VAL A 90 10.83 1.45 -20.23
C VAL A 90 10.26 2.01 -21.53
N TYR A 91 9.46 1.24 -22.25
CA TYR A 91 8.86 1.64 -23.52
C TYR A 91 7.95 2.87 -23.35
N ALA A 92 7.04 2.86 -22.37
CA ALA A 92 6.16 4.00 -22.09
C ALA A 92 6.94 5.24 -21.64
N THR A 93 7.98 5.04 -20.81
CA THR A 93 8.86 6.13 -20.37
C THR A 93 9.74 6.68 -21.49
N ALA A 94 10.06 5.88 -22.51
CA ALA A 94 10.82 6.35 -23.67
C ALA A 94 9.92 7.03 -24.70
N THR A 95 8.73 6.46 -24.98
CA THR A 95 7.92 6.84 -26.13
C THR A 95 6.69 7.67 -25.82
N THR A 96 6.26 7.79 -24.55
CA THR A 96 4.97 8.37 -24.10
C THR A 96 3.74 7.54 -24.52
N LEU A 97 3.92 6.39 -25.16
CA LEU A 97 2.84 5.52 -25.61
C LEU A 97 2.58 4.39 -24.59
N ALA A 98 1.46 3.69 -24.75
CA ALA A 98 1.16 2.46 -24.02
C ALA A 98 1.17 2.56 -22.48
N GLY A 99 0.90 3.76 -21.92
CA GLY A 99 0.96 3.99 -20.48
C GLY A 99 0.03 3.09 -19.66
N TRP A 100 -1.17 2.82 -20.17
CA TRP A 100 -2.10 1.88 -19.53
C TRP A 100 -1.55 0.46 -19.51
N GLY A 101 -0.87 0.04 -20.58
CA GLY A 101 -0.20 -1.26 -20.64
C GLY A 101 0.93 -1.38 -19.60
N ALA A 102 1.76 -0.35 -19.49
CA ALA A 102 2.83 -0.31 -18.47
C ALA A 102 2.27 -0.40 -17.04
N LEU A 103 1.21 0.36 -16.73
CA LEU A 103 0.56 0.33 -15.43
C LEU A 103 -0.06 -1.05 -15.14
N LEU A 104 -0.85 -1.60 -16.06
CA LEU A 104 -1.51 -2.89 -15.89
C LEU A 104 -0.48 -4.02 -15.65
N MET A 105 0.60 -4.02 -16.42
CA MET A 105 1.65 -5.02 -16.27
C MET A 105 2.45 -4.83 -14.97
N ALA A 106 2.69 -3.60 -14.51
CA ALA A 106 3.30 -3.37 -13.21
C ALA A 106 2.45 -3.92 -12.05
N VAL A 107 1.13 -3.71 -12.11
CA VAL A 107 0.18 -4.28 -11.13
C VAL A 107 0.17 -5.81 -11.21
N ALA A 108 0.06 -6.38 -12.41
CA ALA A 108 0.07 -7.83 -12.63
C ALA A 108 1.39 -8.48 -12.17
N ALA A 109 2.54 -7.82 -12.37
CA ALA A 109 3.84 -8.29 -11.90
C ALA A 109 3.90 -8.33 -10.37
N GLY A 110 3.49 -7.26 -9.69
CA GLY A 110 3.46 -7.21 -8.23
C GLY A 110 2.54 -8.28 -7.63
N ALA A 111 1.35 -8.45 -8.19
CA ALA A 111 0.40 -9.46 -7.74
C ALA A 111 0.85 -10.90 -8.09
N SER A 112 1.49 -11.11 -9.24
CA SER A 112 2.12 -12.40 -9.60
C SER A 112 3.23 -12.79 -8.65
N ILE A 113 4.12 -11.85 -8.28
CA ILE A 113 5.17 -12.10 -7.29
C ILE A 113 4.56 -12.49 -5.95
N ALA A 114 3.59 -11.72 -5.45
CA ALA A 114 2.92 -12.00 -4.19
C ALA A 114 2.23 -13.38 -4.20
N ALA A 115 1.49 -13.69 -5.27
CA ALA A 115 0.83 -14.98 -5.44
C ALA A 115 1.83 -16.14 -5.52
N ALA A 116 2.91 -15.99 -6.29
CA ALA A 116 3.96 -17.00 -6.41
C ALA A 116 4.63 -17.28 -5.05
N ILE A 117 4.96 -16.24 -4.27
CA ILE A 117 5.50 -16.39 -2.91
C ILE A 117 4.54 -17.22 -2.04
N VAL A 118 3.24 -16.90 -2.07
CA VAL A 118 2.24 -17.64 -1.28
C VAL A 118 2.16 -19.12 -1.68
N VAL A 119 2.22 -19.44 -2.97
CA VAL A 119 2.19 -20.83 -3.45
C VAL A 119 3.49 -21.58 -3.12
N LEU A 120 4.64 -20.91 -3.20
CA LEU A 120 5.95 -21.52 -2.91
C LEU A 120 6.14 -21.74 -1.41
N CYS A 121 5.80 -20.77 -0.57
CA CYS A 121 5.93 -20.84 0.89
C CYS A 121 4.77 -21.60 1.57
N GLY A 122 3.67 -21.87 0.86
CA GLY A 122 2.47 -22.50 1.42
C GLY A 122 1.62 -21.57 2.31
N ARG A 123 2.06 -20.34 2.55
CA ARG A 123 1.39 -19.29 3.33
C ARG A 123 1.93 -17.92 2.94
N ALA A 124 1.18 -16.85 3.24
CA ALA A 124 1.70 -15.49 3.12
C ALA A 124 2.65 -15.16 4.29
N PRO A 125 3.93 -14.82 4.03
CA PRO A 125 4.93 -14.55 5.06
C PRO A 125 4.83 -13.10 5.56
N VAL A 126 3.70 -12.76 6.18
CA VAL A 126 3.41 -11.38 6.62
C VAL A 126 4.37 -10.91 7.71
N GLU A 127 4.93 -11.84 8.48
CA GLU A 127 5.96 -11.54 9.47
C GLU A 127 7.20 -10.87 8.85
N TRP A 128 7.48 -11.06 7.56
CA TRP A 128 8.60 -10.38 6.88
C TRP A 128 8.41 -8.86 6.79
N ILE A 129 7.18 -8.35 6.93
CA ILE A 129 6.90 -6.91 6.93
C ILE A 129 7.42 -6.26 8.21
N VAL A 130 7.44 -7.01 9.32
CA VAL A 130 7.85 -6.55 10.65
C VAL A 130 9.25 -7.04 11.04
N THR A 131 10.10 -7.36 10.06
CA THR A 131 11.53 -7.66 10.30
C THR A 131 12.43 -6.47 9.96
N GLY A 132 13.67 -6.49 10.46
CA GLY A 132 14.67 -5.47 10.15
C GLY A 132 14.35 -4.08 10.75
N PRO A 133 14.36 -2.99 9.95
CA PRO A 133 14.16 -1.62 10.45
C PRO A 133 12.73 -1.35 10.96
N PHE A 134 11.77 -2.21 10.60
CA PHE A 134 10.38 -2.16 11.08
C PHE A 134 10.10 -3.17 12.21
N ALA A 135 11.13 -3.84 12.72
CA ALA A 135 10.97 -4.73 13.85
C ALA A 135 10.46 -4.00 15.08
N PHE A 136 9.46 -4.58 15.73
CA PHE A 136 8.88 -4.09 16.98
C PHE A 136 9.93 -4.08 18.08
N ARG A 137 10.36 -2.87 18.48
CA ARG A 137 11.34 -2.66 19.55
C ARG A 137 10.88 -1.54 20.46
N THR A 138 11.01 -1.77 21.76
CA THR A 138 10.66 -0.75 22.77
C THR A 138 11.72 0.36 22.75
N ALA A 139 11.29 1.61 22.91
CA ALA A 139 12.20 2.75 22.98
C ALA A 139 13.22 2.64 24.14
N GLU A 140 14.46 3.00 23.87
CA GLU A 140 15.49 3.25 24.89
C GLU A 140 15.05 4.37 25.85
N ARG A 141 15.51 4.32 27.11
CA ARG A 141 15.23 5.38 28.08
C ARG A 141 16.01 6.64 27.73
N VAL A 142 15.32 7.60 27.11
CA VAL A 142 15.84 8.94 26.77
C VAL A 142 14.87 9.98 27.31
N GLY A 143 15.38 11.14 27.74
CA GLY A 143 14.53 12.25 28.19
C GLY A 143 13.59 12.76 27.08
N THR A 144 12.48 13.40 27.46
CA THR A 144 11.40 13.85 26.54
C THR A 144 11.91 14.68 25.37
N ARG A 145 12.89 15.59 25.59
CA ARG A 145 13.50 16.38 24.51
C ARG A 145 14.20 15.51 23.46
N GLY A 146 14.89 14.45 23.89
CA GLY A 146 15.54 13.51 22.99
C GLY A 146 14.55 12.64 22.21
N LEU A 147 13.44 12.23 22.86
CA LEU A 147 12.34 11.52 22.18
C LEU A 147 11.63 12.40 21.15
N LEU A 148 11.39 13.67 21.46
CA LEU A 148 10.80 14.64 20.53
C LEU A 148 11.74 14.88 19.32
N ALA A 149 13.04 15.04 19.55
CA ALA A 149 14.01 15.21 18.47
C ALA A 149 14.14 13.95 17.58
N ARG A 150 14.10 12.75 18.18
CA ARG A 150 14.05 11.47 17.43
C ARG A 150 12.78 11.38 16.59
N THR A 151 11.62 11.65 17.20
CA THR A 151 10.31 11.66 16.54
C THR A 151 10.29 12.66 15.39
N GLY A 152 10.79 13.89 15.60
CA GLY A 152 10.87 14.90 14.54
C GLY A 152 11.71 14.45 13.34
N ARG A 153 12.92 13.93 13.56
CA ARG A 153 13.76 13.39 12.46
C ARG A 153 13.11 12.23 11.73
N GLN A 154 12.49 11.33 12.48
CA GLN A 154 11.79 10.18 11.96
C GLN A 154 10.58 10.58 11.11
N THR A 155 9.76 11.51 11.61
CA THR A 155 8.62 12.08 10.88
C THR A 155 9.08 12.80 9.63
N LEU A 156 10.16 13.59 9.69
CA LEU A 156 10.71 14.27 8.51
C LEU A 156 11.21 13.29 7.45
N ALA A 157 11.93 12.23 7.84
CA ALA A 157 12.37 11.20 6.91
C ALA A 157 11.17 10.46 6.30
N PHE A 158 10.21 10.05 7.13
CA PHE A 158 9.01 9.34 6.69
C PHE A 158 8.15 10.19 5.75
N TRP A 159 7.87 11.44 6.12
CA TRP A 159 7.12 12.38 5.27
C TRP A 159 7.89 12.74 4.00
N GLY A 160 9.20 12.99 4.09
CA GLY A 160 10.05 13.24 2.93
C GLY A 160 9.99 12.09 1.92
N THR A 161 10.01 10.85 2.39
CA THR A 161 9.90 9.68 1.50
C THR A 161 8.48 9.47 0.98
N PHE A 162 7.49 9.33 1.87
CA PHE A 162 6.14 8.85 1.50
C PHE A 162 5.15 9.94 1.13
N LEU A 163 5.39 11.21 1.48
CA LEU A 163 4.53 12.35 1.15
C LEU A 163 5.16 13.31 0.13
N ILE A 164 6.44 13.15 -0.19
CA ILE A 164 7.12 13.99 -1.18
C ILE A 164 7.76 13.13 -2.28
N LEU A 165 8.80 12.36 -1.96
CA LEU A 165 9.58 11.64 -2.97
C LEU A 165 8.73 10.66 -3.80
N VAL A 166 8.02 9.75 -3.13
CA VAL A 166 7.17 8.75 -3.80
C VAL A 166 6.04 9.41 -4.58
N PRO A 167 5.26 10.37 -4.02
CA PRO A 167 4.23 11.07 -4.78
C PRO A 167 4.73 11.85 -5.98
N VAL A 168 5.88 12.54 -5.86
CA VAL A 168 6.46 13.29 -6.99
C VAL A 168 6.88 12.33 -8.10
N ILE A 169 7.52 11.20 -7.77
CA ILE A 169 7.86 10.17 -8.76
C ILE A 169 6.60 9.61 -9.41
N ALA A 170 5.58 9.26 -8.61
CA ALA A 170 4.33 8.72 -9.11
C ALA A 170 3.61 9.70 -10.05
N ALA A 171 3.52 10.98 -9.67
CA ALA A 171 2.91 12.01 -10.51
C ALA A 171 3.73 12.28 -11.79
N ALA A 172 5.06 12.20 -11.73
CA ALA A 172 5.93 12.32 -12.90
C ALA A 172 5.75 11.12 -13.86
N VAL A 173 5.63 9.90 -13.32
CA VAL A 173 5.32 8.69 -14.09
C VAL A 173 3.94 8.80 -14.72
N GLU A 174 2.92 9.21 -13.95
CA GLU A 174 1.56 9.41 -14.42
C GLU A 174 1.52 10.41 -15.59
N ALA A 175 2.27 11.52 -15.48
CA ALA A 175 2.45 12.49 -16.56
C ALA A 175 3.14 11.87 -17.76
N ARG A 176 4.26 11.18 -17.54
CA ARG A 176 5.12 10.65 -18.61
C ARG A 176 4.47 9.52 -19.39
N TRP A 177 3.56 8.79 -18.76
CA TRP A 177 2.81 7.69 -19.34
C TRP A 177 1.45 8.13 -19.92
N GLY A 178 1.12 9.43 -19.88
CA GLY A 178 -0.15 9.92 -20.42
C GLY A 178 -1.38 9.45 -19.62
N LEU A 179 -1.21 9.19 -18.33
CA LEU A 179 -2.26 8.70 -17.43
C LEU A 179 -2.92 9.81 -16.60
N ARG A 180 -2.49 11.06 -16.78
CA ARG A 180 -3.01 12.20 -16.01
C ARG A 180 -4.47 12.45 -16.33
N ILE A 181 -5.21 12.74 -15.28
CA ILE A 181 -6.60 13.19 -15.37
C ILE A 181 -6.62 14.63 -14.87
N ASP A 182 -7.13 15.54 -15.70
CA ASP A 182 -7.28 16.94 -15.29
C ASP A 182 -8.38 17.04 -14.22
N VAL A 183 -8.06 17.73 -13.13
CA VAL A 183 -8.98 17.97 -12.02
C VAL A 183 -9.22 19.46 -11.84
N PRO A 184 -10.43 19.87 -11.42
CA PRO A 184 -10.72 21.29 -11.24
C PRO A 184 -9.90 21.89 -10.08
N PRO A 185 -9.64 23.22 -10.08
CA PRO A 185 -8.87 23.89 -9.03
C PRO A 185 -9.40 23.65 -7.61
N ALA A 186 -10.71 23.45 -7.47
CA ALA A 186 -11.35 23.12 -6.20
C ALA A 186 -10.77 21.85 -5.54
N VAL A 187 -10.37 20.84 -6.33
CA VAL A 187 -9.76 19.61 -5.82
C VAL A 187 -8.39 19.88 -5.20
N HIS A 188 -7.57 20.72 -5.84
CA HIS A 188 -6.27 21.12 -5.29
C HIS A 188 -6.42 21.91 -3.98
N ILE A 189 -7.37 22.85 -3.94
CA ILE A 189 -7.67 23.63 -2.73
C ILE A 189 -8.15 22.72 -1.59
N ALA A 190 -9.07 21.80 -1.89
CA ALA A 190 -9.54 20.81 -0.92
C ALA A 190 -8.41 19.90 -0.44
N GLY A 191 -7.49 19.50 -1.33
CA GLY A 191 -6.28 18.77 -0.98
C GLY A 191 -5.39 19.54 -0.01
N GLY A 192 -5.16 20.84 -0.27
CA GLY A 192 -4.41 21.71 0.65
C GLY A 192 -5.05 21.82 2.02
N ALA A 193 -6.36 22.04 2.09
CA ALA A 193 -7.10 22.11 3.35
C ALA A 193 -7.04 20.77 4.11
N LEU A 194 -7.24 19.65 3.42
CA LEU A 194 -7.13 18.31 4.00
C LEU A 194 -5.72 18.02 4.53
N LEU A 195 -4.67 18.44 3.80
CA LEU A 195 -3.29 18.24 4.22
C LEU A 195 -3.00 18.98 5.53
N VAL A 196 -3.49 20.21 5.69
CA VAL A 196 -3.33 20.99 6.93
C VAL A 196 -3.99 20.26 8.09
N VAL A 197 -5.27 19.88 7.95
CA VAL A 197 -6.02 19.19 9.02
C VAL A 197 -5.38 17.84 9.38
N ALA A 198 -5.00 17.05 8.38
CA ALA A 198 -4.36 15.75 8.59
C ALA A 198 -2.98 15.90 9.24
N THR A 199 -2.22 16.93 8.87
CA THR A 199 -0.93 17.25 9.49
C THR A 199 -1.08 17.68 10.94
N MET A 200 -2.07 18.51 11.27
CA MET A 200 -2.39 18.88 12.65
C MET A 200 -2.72 17.64 13.50
N LEU A 201 -3.52 16.72 12.97
CA LEU A 201 -3.83 15.44 13.64
C LEU A 201 -2.58 14.57 13.82
N GLY A 202 -1.73 14.48 12.79
CA GLY A 202 -0.49 13.71 12.82
C GLY A 202 0.49 14.25 13.88
N VAL A 203 0.69 15.56 13.93
CA VAL A 203 1.54 16.22 14.94
C VAL A 203 0.96 16.03 16.34
N TRP A 204 -0.35 16.22 16.53
CA TRP A 204 -0.99 16.00 17.82
C TRP A 204 -0.84 14.55 18.31
N SER A 205 -0.95 13.59 17.39
CA SER A 205 -0.75 12.17 17.68
C SER A 205 0.71 11.88 18.07
N ALA A 206 1.67 12.38 17.30
CA ALA A 206 3.09 12.20 17.57
C ALA A 206 3.51 12.80 18.91
N VAL A 207 3.08 14.04 19.21
CA VAL A 207 3.34 14.71 20.49
C VAL A 207 2.71 13.94 21.64
N SER A 208 1.46 13.50 21.49
CA SER A 208 0.77 12.71 22.53
C SER A 208 1.54 11.42 22.84
N MET A 209 2.08 10.75 21.81
CA MET A 209 2.87 9.53 21.97
C MET A 209 4.23 9.78 22.62
N SER A 210 4.94 10.84 22.22
CA SER A 210 6.24 11.18 22.82
C SER A 210 6.12 11.65 24.27
N VAL A 211 5.07 12.39 24.61
CA VAL A 211 4.89 12.96 25.95
C VAL A 211 4.32 11.94 26.93
N HIS A 212 3.28 11.21 26.54
CA HIS A 212 2.56 10.31 27.47
C HIS A 212 2.98 8.84 27.34
N GLY A 213 3.53 8.45 26.19
CA GLY A 213 3.91 7.07 25.90
C GLY A 213 5.37 6.72 26.18
N GLU A 214 6.24 7.70 26.44
CA GLU A 214 7.69 7.52 26.62
C GLU A 214 8.35 6.74 25.44
N GLY A 215 7.90 6.98 24.21
CA GLY A 215 8.50 6.41 23.00
C GLY A 215 8.16 7.21 21.76
N THR A 216 8.39 6.65 20.58
CA THR A 216 8.05 7.29 19.30
C THR A 216 6.95 6.50 18.59
N PRO A 217 6.33 7.11 17.56
CA PRO A 217 5.29 6.44 16.79
C PRO A 217 5.78 5.35 15.83
N LEU A 218 7.09 5.17 15.69
CA LEU A 218 7.64 4.16 14.80
C LEU A 218 7.71 2.78 15.48
N PRO A 219 7.43 1.70 14.74
CA PRO A 219 7.58 0.31 15.21
C PRO A 219 8.92 0.00 15.88
N SER A 220 10.01 0.64 15.44
CA SER A 220 11.36 0.39 15.95
C SER A 220 11.68 1.11 17.27
N GLN A 221 10.80 1.98 17.77
CA GLN A 221 10.96 2.71 19.03
C GLN A 221 9.62 2.93 19.74
N MET A 222 8.85 1.86 19.93
CA MET A 222 7.48 1.95 20.45
C MET A 222 7.39 2.55 21.86
N ALA A 223 6.25 3.21 22.12
CA ALA A 223 5.84 3.72 23.42
C ALA A 223 5.90 2.63 24.51
N ARG A 224 6.49 2.96 25.66
CA ARG A 224 6.58 2.10 26.85
C ARG A 224 5.29 2.04 27.66
N ARG A 225 4.46 3.08 27.56
CA ARG A 225 3.15 3.18 28.22
C ARG A 225 2.03 3.23 27.18
N LEU A 226 0.89 2.66 27.51
CA LEU A 226 -0.29 2.73 26.67
C LEU A 226 -0.83 4.17 26.65
N VAL A 227 -0.91 4.77 25.46
CA VAL A 227 -1.39 6.14 25.28
C VAL A 227 -2.87 6.12 24.91
N ILE A 228 -3.70 6.62 25.82
CA ILE A 228 -5.17 6.72 25.65
C ILE A 228 -5.68 8.17 25.75
N THR A 229 -4.76 9.15 25.71
CA THR A 229 -5.04 10.58 25.82
C THR A 229 -4.80 11.31 24.50
N GLY A 230 -5.19 12.59 24.42
CA GLY A 230 -5.08 13.36 23.18
C GLY A 230 -5.99 12.79 22.09
N PRO A 231 -5.52 12.58 20.84
CA PRO A 231 -6.36 12.04 19.77
C PRO A 231 -6.69 10.56 19.96
N TYR A 232 -5.87 9.84 20.75
CA TYR A 232 -6.06 8.41 21.04
C TYR A 232 -7.33 8.13 21.87
N ARG A 233 -7.92 9.15 22.51
CA ARG A 233 -9.22 8.99 23.19
C ARG A 233 -10.41 8.81 22.22
N TYR A 234 -10.24 9.22 20.96
CA TYR A 234 -11.31 9.21 19.96
C TYR A 234 -11.14 8.06 18.97
N VAL A 235 -9.90 7.80 18.54
CA VAL A 235 -9.58 6.76 17.56
C VAL A 235 -8.32 6.05 18.02
N ARG A 236 -8.23 4.71 17.86
CA ARG A 236 -7.05 3.96 18.32
C ARG A 236 -5.79 4.24 17.54
N ASN A 237 -5.93 4.46 16.23
CA ASN A 237 -4.82 4.71 15.31
C ASN A 237 -4.96 6.06 14.60
N PRO A 238 -4.97 7.19 15.35
CA PRO A 238 -5.14 8.52 14.76
C PRO A 238 -3.97 8.88 13.84
N MET A 239 -2.79 8.28 14.05
CA MET A 239 -1.64 8.47 13.17
C MET A 239 -1.81 7.78 11.82
N ALA A 240 -2.41 6.59 11.77
CA ALA A 240 -2.74 5.93 10.51
C ALA A 240 -3.77 6.76 9.74
N VAL A 241 -4.82 7.25 10.44
CA VAL A 241 -5.81 8.17 9.86
C VAL A 241 -5.15 9.41 9.28
N ALA A 242 -4.25 10.05 10.03
CA ALA A 242 -3.49 11.21 9.56
C ALA A 242 -2.64 10.88 8.33
N GLY A 243 -1.84 9.81 8.37
CA GLY A 243 -0.95 9.43 7.26
C GLY A 243 -1.70 9.11 5.96
N ILE A 244 -2.84 8.43 6.06
CA ILE A 244 -3.68 8.10 4.89
C ILE A 244 -4.33 9.37 4.33
N ALA A 245 -4.88 10.22 5.22
CA ALA A 245 -5.47 11.49 4.80
C ALA A 245 -4.41 12.42 4.18
N GLN A 246 -3.18 12.45 4.70
CA GLN A 246 -2.05 13.18 4.12
C GLN A 246 -1.71 12.64 2.72
N GLY A 247 -1.63 11.32 2.53
CA GLY A 247 -1.36 10.73 1.21
C GLY A 247 -2.44 11.07 0.17
N VAL A 248 -3.72 10.96 0.55
CA VAL A 248 -4.85 11.37 -0.30
C VAL A 248 -4.79 12.87 -0.62
N ALA A 249 -4.51 13.70 0.39
CA ALA A 249 -4.38 15.15 0.23
C ALA A 249 -3.25 15.53 -0.74
N VAL A 250 -2.09 14.87 -0.66
CA VAL A 250 -0.98 15.06 -1.60
C VAL A 250 -1.41 14.65 -3.01
N GLY A 251 -2.15 13.55 -3.17
CA GLY A 251 -2.68 13.14 -4.48
C GLY A 251 -3.61 14.18 -5.08
N MET A 252 -4.51 14.74 -4.26
CA MET A 252 -5.41 15.83 -4.67
C MET A 252 -4.63 17.10 -5.04
N LEU A 253 -3.60 17.46 -4.28
CA LEU A 253 -2.73 18.61 -4.58
C LEU A 253 -1.98 18.44 -5.91
N LEU A 254 -1.45 17.24 -6.17
CA LEU A 254 -0.74 16.94 -7.42
C LEU A 254 -1.68 16.69 -8.61
N GLY A 255 -2.97 16.51 -8.35
CA GLY A 255 -3.93 16.01 -9.35
C GLY A 255 -3.59 14.60 -9.84
N SER A 256 -2.95 13.79 -8.99
CA SER A 256 -2.50 12.44 -9.33
C SER A 256 -3.42 11.41 -8.68
N TRP A 257 -4.18 10.71 -9.51
CA TRP A 257 -5.05 9.64 -9.04
C TRP A 257 -4.22 8.42 -8.61
N MET A 258 -3.04 8.18 -9.20
CA MET A 258 -2.14 7.11 -8.77
C MET A 258 -1.68 7.32 -7.32
N VAL A 259 -1.45 8.58 -6.92
CA VAL A 259 -1.09 8.94 -5.54
C VAL A 259 -2.23 8.66 -4.55
N VAL A 260 -3.46 9.01 -4.94
CA VAL A 260 -4.66 8.68 -4.16
C VAL A 260 -4.81 7.15 -4.06
N ALA A 261 -4.68 6.44 -5.18
CA ALA A 261 -4.82 4.99 -5.23
C ALA A 261 -3.78 4.27 -4.36
N TYR A 262 -2.49 4.63 -4.42
CA TYR A 262 -1.50 4.00 -3.55
C TYR A 262 -1.82 4.26 -2.07
N SER A 263 -2.31 5.46 -1.71
CA SER A 263 -2.61 5.81 -0.33
C SER A 263 -3.76 4.95 0.22
N LEU A 264 -4.80 4.73 -0.59
CA LEU A 264 -5.95 3.90 -0.22
C LEU A 264 -5.60 2.41 -0.20
N VAL A 265 -4.84 1.93 -1.20
CA VAL A 265 -4.35 0.53 -1.22
C VAL A 265 -3.41 0.27 -0.05
N GLY A 266 -2.49 1.21 0.24
CA GLY A 266 -1.59 1.15 1.39
C GLY A 266 -2.35 1.11 2.71
N SER A 267 -3.42 1.92 2.86
CA SER A 267 -4.34 1.86 4.00
C SER A 267 -4.95 0.47 4.17
N LEU A 268 -5.47 -0.10 3.08
CA LEU A 268 -6.09 -1.42 3.11
C LEU A 268 -5.07 -2.51 3.52
N LEU A 269 -3.87 -2.47 2.92
CA LEU A 269 -2.79 -3.40 3.26
C LEU A 269 -2.34 -3.25 4.71
N TRP A 270 -2.14 -2.03 5.20
CA TRP A 270 -1.78 -1.78 6.59
C TRP A 270 -2.86 -2.30 7.55
N ASN A 271 -4.14 -1.99 7.29
CA ASN A 271 -5.26 -2.43 8.13
C ASN A 271 -5.39 -3.95 8.20
N THR A 272 -5.02 -4.65 7.13
CA THR A 272 -5.20 -6.12 7.02
C THR A 272 -3.99 -6.92 7.43
N LEU A 273 -2.78 -6.37 7.24
CA LEU A 273 -1.52 -7.09 7.46
C LEU A 273 -0.77 -6.59 8.70
N VAL A 274 -0.70 -5.27 8.90
CA VAL A 274 0.15 -4.67 9.94
C VAL A 274 -0.64 -4.46 11.22
N ARG A 275 -1.82 -3.88 11.14
CA ARG A 275 -2.68 -3.61 12.30
C ARG A 275 -2.91 -4.85 13.19
N PRO A 276 -3.22 -6.06 12.66
CA PRO A 276 -3.39 -7.23 13.53
C PRO A 276 -2.12 -7.61 14.30
N LEU A 277 -0.94 -7.40 13.70
CA LEU A 277 0.34 -7.65 14.36
C LEU A 277 0.61 -6.60 15.45
N GLU A 278 0.34 -5.32 15.16
CA GLU A 278 0.45 -4.23 16.13
C GLU A 278 -0.52 -4.42 17.31
N GLU A 279 -1.79 -4.75 17.06
CA GLU A 279 -2.77 -4.99 18.13
C GLU A 279 -2.40 -6.22 18.97
N ALA A 280 -1.82 -7.27 18.36
CA ALA A 280 -1.33 -8.43 19.09
C ALA A 280 -0.12 -8.10 19.98
N ASP A 281 0.83 -7.29 19.51
CA ASP A 281 1.95 -6.79 20.33
C ASP A 281 1.45 -5.96 21.51
N LEU A 282 0.51 -5.04 21.26
CA LEU A 282 -0.09 -4.21 22.30
C LEU A 282 -0.84 -5.05 23.36
N GLU A 283 -1.59 -6.07 22.93
CA GLU A 283 -2.28 -6.99 23.84
C GLU A 283 -1.29 -7.81 24.67
N GLN A 284 -0.19 -8.28 24.08
CA GLN A 284 0.87 -8.99 24.81
C GLN A 284 1.56 -8.11 25.87
N ARG A 285 1.77 -6.82 25.57
CA ARG A 285 2.54 -5.91 26.43
C ARG A 285 1.70 -5.24 27.51
N PHE A 286 0.46 -4.88 27.20
CA PHE A 286 -0.43 -4.10 28.08
C PHE A 286 -1.63 -4.90 28.60
N GLY A 287 -1.86 -6.12 28.10
CA GLY A 287 -2.86 -7.04 28.61
C GLY A 287 -4.27 -6.45 28.69
N ALA A 288 -4.91 -6.60 29.85
CA ALA A 288 -6.29 -6.21 30.09
C ALA A 288 -6.56 -4.70 29.88
N GLU A 289 -5.57 -3.83 30.11
CA GLU A 289 -5.73 -2.39 29.88
C GLU A 289 -5.94 -2.07 28.40
N PHE A 290 -5.20 -2.74 27.51
CA PHE A 290 -5.37 -2.58 26.08
C PHE A 290 -6.68 -3.18 25.58
N VAL A 291 -7.09 -4.34 26.10
CA VAL A 291 -8.38 -4.95 25.76
C VAL A 291 -9.53 -4.01 26.13
N ALA A 292 -9.53 -3.48 27.36
CA ALA A 292 -10.55 -2.53 27.81
C ALA A 292 -10.57 -1.24 26.99
N TYR A 293 -9.42 -0.77 26.51
CA TYR A 293 -9.31 0.36 25.60
C TYR A 293 -9.84 0.04 24.19
N ARG A 294 -9.48 -1.14 23.64
CA ARG A 294 -9.93 -1.65 22.34
C ARG A 294 -11.44 -1.76 22.25
N ASP A 295 -12.09 -2.19 23.33
CA ASP A 295 -13.54 -2.36 23.37
C ASP A 295 -14.30 -1.02 23.42
N ARG A 296 -13.62 0.05 23.84
CA ARG A 296 -14.21 1.40 23.97
C ARG A 296 -13.96 2.31 22.78
N VAL A 297 -12.81 2.15 22.12
CA VAL A 297 -12.36 3.07 21.06
C VAL A 297 -12.18 2.29 19.76
N THR A 298 -12.81 2.75 18.68
CA THR A 298 -12.68 2.07 17.39
C THR A 298 -11.35 2.42 16.70
N CYS A 299 -10.94 1.61 15.72
CA CYS A 299 -9.67 1.82 15.02
C CYS A 299 -9.70 3.02 14.06
N TRP A 300 -10.84 3.32 13.47
CA TRP A 300 -10.96 4.27 12.36
C TRP A 300 -11.98 5.37 12.60
N ILE A 301 -13.11 5.05 13.22
CA ILE A 301 -14.23 5.97 13.41
C ILE A 301 -14.15 6.56 14.82
N PRO A 302 -14.20 7.89 14.96
CA PRO A 302 -14.21 8.53 16.27
C PRO A 302 -15.31 7.96 17.17
N ALA A 303 -14.92 7.39 18.31
CA ALA A 303 -15.84 7.02 19.37
C ALA A 303 -16.16 8.26 20.22
N SER A 304 -17.40 8.35 20.70
CA SER A 304 -17.76 9.34 21.71
C SER A 304 -16.89 9.10 22.95
N PRO A 305 -16.17 10.13 23.45
CA PRO A 305 -15.32 9.93 24.60
C PRO A 305 -16.18 9.59 25.81
N VAL A 306 -15.99 8.41 26.40
CA VAL A 306 -16.56 8.13 27.73
C VAL A 306 -15.81 9.01 28.72
N VAL A 307 -16.51 10.00 29.29
CA VAL A 307 -16.01 10.81 30.40
C VAL A 307 -15.68 9.85 31.54
N ARG A 308 -14.40 9.59 31.82
CA ARG A 308 -14.03 9.02 33.11
C ARG A 308 -14.18 10.14 34.14
N GLN A 309 -15.18 10.01 35.01
CA GLN A 309 -15.10 10.60 36.34
C GLN A 309 -13.83 10.03 37.00
N VAL A 310 -13.06 10.95 37.56
CA VAL A 310 -11.73 10.79 38.16
C VAL A 310 -11.70 9.63 39.14
#